data_AF-A0A9E3IGD1-F1
#
_entry.id   AF-A0A9E3IGD1-F1
#
_cell.length_a   1.000
_cell.length_b   1.000
_cell.length_c   1.000
_cell.angle_alpha   90.00
_cell.angle_beta   90.00
_cell.angle_gamma   90.00
#
_symmetry.space_group_name_H-M   'P 1'
#
loop_
_entity.id
_entity.type
_entity.pdbx_description
1 polymer ?
#
loop_
_entity_poly.entity_id
_entity_poly.type
_entity_poly.pdbx_seq_one_letter_code
_entity_poly.pdbx_strand_id
1 'polypeptide(L)'
;MPKTRVVVVDDSALVRSLLTEIVNRQADMECIGAASDPYAAREMIRNLNPDVITLDVEMPRMDGIDFLSKLMRLRPMPVVMVSTLTERGAEVTLKALELGAIDFVAKPKIGVADGLKQLAEEITEKIRTASKARVSKPQAPVTSTVAGAALPSRPAAPVSIGRLSTEKIIFIGASTGGTEATKEVLMNLPPDSPAVVITQHMPPGFTKSYANRLDGLCRIRV
;
A
#
# COMPACT_ATOMS: atom_id res chain seq x y z
N MET A 1 -13.66 -12.20 20.35
CA MET A 1 -13.46 -10.89 19.67
C MET A 1 -14.23 -10.93 18.36
N PRO A 2 -14.75 -9.80 17.85
CA PRO A 2 -15.37 -9.77 16.52
C PRO A 2 -14.34 -10.16 15.45
N LYS A 3 -14.78 -10.93 14.45
CA LYS A 3 -13.93 -11.32 13.31
C LYS A 3 -13.73 -10.12 12.39
N THR A 4 -12.54 -10.00 11.80
CA THR A 4 -12.27 -9.02 10.74
C THR A 4 -13.07 -9.42 9.50
N ARG A 5 -13.93 -8.53 9.02
CA ARG A 5 -14.83 -8.79 7.90
C ARG A 5 -14.18 -8.34 6.60
N VAL A 6 -13.90 -9.28 5.70
CA VAL A 6 -13.12 -9.04 4.47
C VAL A 6 -14.01 -9.18 3.24
N VAL A 7 -13.88 -8.26 2.28
CA VAL A 7 -14.41 -8.44 0.91
C VAL A 7 -13.26 -8.66 -0.05
N VAL A 8 -13.37 -9.68 -0.88
CA VAL A 8 -12.39 -10.02 -1.92
C VAL A 8 -12.87 -9.48 -3.28
N VAL A 9 -12.01 -8.77 -4.00
CA VAL A 9 -12.30 -8.25 -5.34
C VAL A 9 -11.19 -8.68 -6.29
N ASP A 10 -11.51 -9.57 -7.23
CA ASP A 10 -10.58 -10.07 -8.26
C ASP A 10 -11.40 -10.57 -9.45
N ASP A 11 -10.93 -10.44 -10.69
CA ASP A 11 -11.67 -10.87 -11.88
C ASP A 11 -11.61 -12.40 -12.11
N SER A 12 -10.58 -13.06 -11.58
CA SER A 12 -10.38 -14.50 -11.68
C SER A 12 -11.19 -15.25 -10.62
N ALA A 13 -12.09 -16.13 -11.09
CA ALA A 13 -12.87 -17.00 -10.22
C ALA A 13 -12.00 -17.90 -9.34
N LEU A 14 -10.86 -18.36 -9.86
CA LEU A 14 -9.91 -19.18 -9.11
C LEU A 14 -9.25 -18.39 -7.98
N VAL A 15 -8.78 -17.17 -8.27
CA VAL A 15 -8.13 -16.33 -7.26
C VAL A 15 -9.14 -15.89 -6.19
N ARG A 16 -10.37 -15.52 -6.57
CA ARG A 16 -11.44 -15.23 -5.61
C ARG A 16 -11.71 -16.39 -4.66
N SER A 17 -11.87 -17.60 -5.19
CA SER A 17 -12.13 -18.80 -4.39
C SER A 17 -10.96 -19.09 -3.44
N LEU A 18 -9.73 -18.99 -3.93
CA LEU A 18 -8.53 -19.21 -3.13
C LEU A 18 -8.39 -18.17 -2.00
N LEU A 19 -8.53 -16.87 -2.31
CA LEU A 19 -8.47 -15.81 -1.30
C LEU A 19 -9.58 -15.96 -0.26
N THR A 20 -10.78 -16.31 -0.71
CA THR A 20 -11.92 -16.59 0.19
C THR A 20 -11.60 -17.74 1.13
N GLU A 21 -11.02 -18.82 0.62
CA GLU A 21 -10.61 -19.96 1.44
C GLU A 21 -9.49 -19.60 2.43
N ILE A 22 -8.47 -18.87 1.99
CA ILE A 22 -7.37 -18.39 2.84
C ILE A 22 -7.90 -17.57 4.02
N VAL A 23 -8.82 -16.63 3.76
CA VAL A 23 -9.45 -15.81 4.79
C VAL A 23 -10.31 -16.65 5.72
N ASN A 24 -11.21 -17.49 5.17
CA ASN A 24 -12.15 -18.26 5.99
C ASN A 24 -11.51 -19.38 6.82
N ARG A 25 -10.29 -19.81 6.49
CA ARG A 25 -9.51 -20.75 7.32
C ARG A 25 -9.01 -20.14 8.63
N GLN A 26 -9.00 -18.82 8.75
CA GLN A 26 -8.54 -18.14 9.95
C GLN A 26 -9.67 -17.99 10.98
N ALA A 27 -9.32 -18.09 12.27
CA ALA A 27 -10.30 -17.96 13.34
C ALA A 27 -10.72 -16.49 13.59
N ASP A 28 -9.89 -15.52 13.23
CA ASP A 28 -10.01 -14.10 13.53
C ASP A 28 -10.54 -13.24 12.37
N MET A 29 -10.86 -13.84 11.22
CA MET A 29 -11.41 -13.15 10.06
C MET A 29 -12.45 -14.00 9.32
N GLU A 30 -13.24 -13.34 8.48
CA GLU A 30 -14.25 -13.98 7.64
C GLU A 30 -14.39 -13.23 6.31
N CYS A 31 -14.51 -13.96 5.22
CA CYS A 31 -14.83 -13.40 3.91
C CYS A 31 -16.35 -13.24 3.82
N ILE A 32 -16.82 -11.99 3.88
CA ILE A 32 -18.25 -11.66 3.87
C ILE A 32 -18.80 -11.45 2.45
N GLY A 33 -17.92 -11.39 1.44
CA GLY A 33 -18.31 -11.23 0.04
C GLY A 33 -17.12 -11.33 -0.92
N ALA A 34 -17.39 -11.81 -2.12
CA ALA A 34 -16.42 -11.90 -3.20
C ALA A 34 -17.01 -11.32 -4.49
N ALA A 35 -16.41 -10.24 -5.00
CA ALA A 35 -16.87 -9.53 -6.19
C ALA A 35 -15.94 -9.81 -7.38
N SER A 36 -16.52 -10.03 -8.55
CA SER A 36 -15.80 -10.24 -9.81
C SER A 36 -15.48 -8.94 -10.56
N ASP A 37 -16.06 -7.82 -10.13
CA ASP A 37 -15.85 -6.53 -10.78
C ASP A 37 -16.11 -5.34 -9.83
N PRO A 38 -15.64 -4.12 -10.21
CA PRO A 38 -15.78 -2.91 -9.40
C PRO A 38 -17.23 -2.52 -9.06
N TYR A 39 -18.21 -2.84 -9.90
CA TYR A 39 -19.61 -2.47 -9.67
C TYR A 39 -20.21 -3.35 -8.58
N ALA A 40 -20.02 -4.67 -8.69
CA ALA A 40 -20.40 -5.63 -7.65
C ALA A 40 -19.67 -5.33 -6.33
N ALA A 41 -18.37 -5.01 -6.40
CA ALA A 41 -17.59 -4.63 -5.23
C ALA A 41 -18.18 -3.41 -4.52
N ARG A 42 -18.54 -2.37 -5.27
CA ARG A 42 -19.17 -1.15 -4.72
C ARG A 42 -20.46 -1.45 -3.96
N GLU A 43 -21.32 -2.31 -4.52
CA GLU A 43 -22.57 -2.70 -3.87
C GLU A 43 -22.33 -3.51 -2.60
N MET A 44 -21.41 -4.48 -2.64
CA MET A 44 -21.01 -5.26 -1.47
C MET A 44 -20.43 -4.38 -0.38
N ILE A 45 -19.55 -3.44 -0.71
CA ILE A 45 -18.97 -2.50 0.27
C ILE A 45 -20.06 -1.67 0.94
N ARG A 46 -21.01 -1.14 0.16
CA ARG A 46 -22.14 -0.36 0.68
C ARG A 46 -23.01 -1.19 1.64
N ASN A 47 -23.39 -2.40 1.23
CA ASN A 47 -24.38 -3.20 1.94
C ASN A 47 -23.78 -3.97 3.12
N LEU A 48 -22.54 -4.43 2.98
CA LEU A 48 -21.91 -5.31 3.97
C LEU A 48 -21.02 -4.55 4.96
N ASN A 49 -20.54 -3.35 4.63
CA ASN A 49 -19.62 -2.58 5.48
C ASN A 49 -18.41 -3.42 5.98
N PRO A 50 -17.52 -3.88 5.08
CA PRO A 50 -16.34 -4.65 5.47
C PRO A 50 -15.32 -3.80 6.22
N ASP A 51 -14.44 -4.47 6.97
CA ASP A 51 -13.31 -3.85 7.66
C ASP A 51 -12.10 -3.72 6.74
N VAL A 52 -11.90 -4.69 5.83
CA VAL A 52 -10.80 -4.72 4.86
C VAL A 52 -11.29 -5.17 3.50
N ILE A 53 -10.71 -4.61 2.44
CA ILE A 53 -10.90 -5.07 1.07
C ILE A 53 -9.57 -5.59 0.54
N THR A 54 -9.57 -6.78 -0.06
CA THR A 54 -8.50 -7.17 -0.98
C THR A 54 -8.91 -6.80 -2.39
N LEU A 55 -8.04 -6.09 -3.11
CA LEU A 55 -8.36 -5.50 -4.40
C LEU A 55 -7.33 -5.86 -5.45
N ASP A 56 -7.77 -6.53 -6.50
CA ASP A 56 -6.99 -6.75 -7.69
C ASP A 56 -6.69 -5.44 -8.42
N VAL A 57 -5.49 -5.36 -8.98
CA VAL A 57 -5.07 -4.28 -9.87
C VAL A 57 -5.70 -4.44 -11.25
N GLU A 58 -5.64 -5.64 -11.82
CA GLU A 58 -5.98 -5.89 -13.22
C GLU A 58 -7.42 -6.39 -13.36
N MET A 59 -8.37 -5.49 -13.61
CA MET A 59 -9.76 -5.86 -13.82
C MET A 59 -10.33 -5.36 -15.16
N PRO A 60 -11.24 -6.12 -15.80
CA PRO A 60 -11.90 -5.69 -17.03
C PRO A 60 -12.86 -4.52 -16.76
N ARG A 61 -13.00 -3.64 -17.77
CA ARG A 61 -13.85 -2.43 -17.81
C ARG A 61 -13.34 -1.23 -17.00
N MET A 62 -12.94 -1.44 -15.75
CA MET A 62 -12.37 -0.39 -14.89
C MET A 62 -11.18 -0.96 -14.14
N ASP A 63 -10.03 -0.30 -14.29
CA ASP A 63 -8.79 -0.63 -13.60
C ASP A 63 -9.00 -0.54 -12.07
N GLY A 64 -8.42 -1.47 -11.31
CA GLY A 64 -8.48 -1.49 -9.85
C GLY A 64 -7.97 -0.18 -9.23
N ILE A 65 -7.06 0.52 -9.89
CA ILE A 65 -6.57 1.84 -9.47
C ILE A 65 -7.64 2.93 -9.55
N ASP A 66 -8.42 2.95 -10.62
CA ASP A 66 -9.50 3.92 -10.79
C ASP A 66 -10.62 3.67 -9.77
N PHE A 67 -10.89 2.40 -9.50
CA PHE A 67 -11.81 2.00 -8.44
C PHE A 67 -11.30 2.45 -7.07
N LEU A 68 -10.03 2.17 -6.75
CA LEU A 68 -9.38 2.58 -5.50
C LEU A 68 -9.45 4.10 -5.29
N SER A 69 -9.11 4.89 -6.32
CA SER A 69 -9.15 6.35 -6.26
C SER A 69 -10.55 6.87 -5.91
N LYS A 70 -11.59 6.32 -6.56
CA LYS A 70 -12.99 6.69 -6.28
C LYS A 70 -13.42 6.22 -4.88
N LEU A 71 -13.03 5.01 -4.48
CA LEU A 71 -13.32 4.44 -3.17
C LEU A 71 -12.71 5.31 -2.07
N MET A 72 -11.41 5.61 -2.13
CA MET A 72 -10.71 6.40 -1.12
C MET A 72 -11.25 7.83 -1.01
N ARG A 73 -11.76 8.40 -2.11
CA ARG A 73 -12.41 9.72 -2.08
C ARG A 73 -13.79 9.71 -1.41
N LEU A 74 -14.61 8.69 -1.68
CA LEU A 74 -16.00 8.63 -1.22
C LEU A 74 -16.13 7.99 0.16
N ARG A 75 -15.34 6.95 0.42
CA ARG A 75 -15.34 6.15 1.64
C ARG A 75 -13.95 5.53 1.87
N PRO A 76 -12.99 6.32 2.39
CA PRO A 76 -11.67 5.79 2.75
C PRO A 76 -11.83 4.63 3.74
N MET A 77 -11.18 3.52 3.42
CA MET A 77 -11.20 2.31 4.24
C MET A 77 -9.99 1.42 3.92
N PRO A 78 -9.65 0.46 4.78
CA PRO A 78 -8.50 -0.41 4.55
C PRO A 78 -8.58 -1.20 3.24
N VAL A 79 -7.59 -1.00 2.38
CA VAL A 79 -7.43 -1.77 1.13
C VAL A 79 -6.02 -2.36 1.07
N VAL A 80 -5.96 -3.66 0.79
CA VAL A 80 -4.73 -4.40 0.47
C VAL A 80 -4.78 -4.78 -1.00
N MET A 81 -3.81 -4.30 -1.78
CA MET A 81 -3.76 -4.61 -3.21
C MET A 81 -3.27 -6.04 -3.44
N VAL A 82 -3.80 -6.71 -4.45
CA VAL A 82 -3.35 -8.03 -4.89
C VAL A 82 -2.84 -7.87 -6.33
N SER A 83 -1.53 -7.96 -6.53
CA SER A 83 -0.90 -7.64 -7.83
C SER A 83 -0.10 -8.80 -8.40
N THR A 84 0.01 -8.85 -9.72
CA THR A 84 0.95 -9.74 -10.41
C THR A 84 2.41 -9.29 -10.19
N LEU A 85 3.35 -10.23 -10.28
CA LEU A 85 4.81 -10.02 -10.18
C LEU A 85 5.41 -9.54 -11.51
N THR A 86 4.82 -8.51 -12.13
CA THR A 86 5.32 -7.90 -13.36
C THR A 86 5.88 -6.51 -13.07
N GLU A 87 6.82 -6.00 -13.89
CA GLU A 87 7.33 -4.62 -13.72
C GLU A 87 6.22 -3.58 -13.82
N ARG A 88 5.30 -3.77 -14.78
CA ARG A 88 4.10 -2.94 -14.91
C ARG A 88 3.21 -3.04 -13.67
N GLY A 89 2.97 -4.26 -13.17
CA GLY A 89 2.22 -4.48 -11.93
C GLY A 89 2.86 -3.77 -10.72
N ALA A 90 4.20 -3.74 -10.65
CA ALA A 90 4.92 -3.05 -9.59
C ALA A 90 4.71 -1.53 -9.62
N GLU A 91 4.86 -0.87 -10.78
CA GLU A 91 4.61 0.57 -10.88
C GLU A 91 3.17 0.94 -10.53
N VAL A 92 2.22 0.15 -11.02
CA VAL A 92 0.79 0.37 -10.78
C VAL A 92 0.46 0.18 -9.29
N THR A 93 1.03 -0.83 -8.65
CA THR A 93 0.87 -1.07 -7.20
C THR A 93 1.48 0.05 -6.36
N LEU A 94 2.65 0.58 -6.73
CA LEU A 94 3.24 1.72 -6.03
C LEU A 94 2.34 2.96 -6.13
N LYS A 95 1.71 3.18 -7.29
CA LYS A 95 0.70 4.24 -7.44
C LYS A 95 -0.55 3.99 -6.58
N ALA A 96 -0.95 2.73 -6.39
CA ALA A 96 -2.06 2.37 -5.50
C ALA A 96 -1.80 2.80 -4.04
N LEU A 97 -0.58 2.60 -3.56
CA LEU A 97 -0.18 2.99 -2.20
C LEU A 97 -0.32 4.51 -1.99
N GLU A 98 0.07 5.31 -2.98
CA GLU A 98 -0.10 6.77 -2.93
C GLU A 98 -1.55 7.23 -2.94
N LEU A 99 -2.43 6.44 -3.57
CA LEU A 99 -3.87 6.70 -3.58
C LEU A 99 -4.55 6.30 -2.26
N GLY A 100 -3.80 5.69 -1.33
CA GLY A 100 -4.26 5.35 0.01
C GLY A 100 -4.40 3.86 0.29
N ALA A 101 -3.97 2.96 -0.62
CA ALA A 101 -3.85 1.56 -0.26
C ALA A 101 -2.83 1.38 0.88
N ILE A 102 -3.11 0.48 1.81
CA ILE A 102 -2.26 0.29 3.00
C ILE A 102 -1.01 -0.51 2.64
N ASP A 103 -1.20 -1.54 1.81
CA ASP A 103 -0.16 -2.48 1.44
C ASP A 103 -0.57 -3.28 0.21
N PHE A 104 0.30 -4.18 -0.23
CA PHE A 104 0.04 -5.08 -1.33
C PHE A 104 0.60 -6.49 -1.08
N VAL A 105 0.08 -7.46 -1.81
CA VAL A 105 0.55 -8.85 -1.87
C VAL A 105 0.72 -9.27 -3.33
N ALA A 106 1.66 -10.18 -3.57
CA ALA A 106 1.79 -10.83 -4.86
C ALA A 106 0.66 -11.86 -5.07
N LYS A 107 0.14 -11.96 -6.30
CA LYS A 107 -0.81 -13.01 -6.68
C LYS A 107 -0.14 -14.39 -6.55
N PRO A 108 -0.87 -15.43 -6.11
CA PRO A 108 -0.36 -16.79 -6.02
C PRO A 108 0.09 -17.33 -7.37
N LYS A 109 1.31 -17.88 -7.42
CA LYS A 109 1.73 -18.74 -8.52
C LYS A 109 1.10 -20.12 -8.33
N ILE A 110 0.05 -20.38 -9.09
CA ILE A 110 -0.70 -21.64 -9.02
C ILE A 110 0.22 -22.78 -9.49
N GLY A 111 0.42 -23.81 -8.65
CA GLY A 111 1.20 -25.01 -8.99
C GLY A 111 2.30 -25.43 -8.01
N VAL A 112 2.61 -24.63 -6.97
CA VAL A 112 3.61 -24.96 -5.94
C VAL A 112 2.97 -24.96 -4.56
N ALA A 113 2.78 -26.15 -3.97
CA ALA A 113 2.04 -26.33 -2.72
C ALA A 113 2.64 -25.57 -1.53
N ASP A 114 3.97 -25.60 -1.38
CA ASP A 114 4.67 -24.89 -0.27
C ASP A 114 4.59 -23.36 -0.41
N GLY A 115 4.65 -22.85 -1.64
CA GLY A 115 4.52 -21.42 -1.91
C GLY A 115 3.13 -20.88 -1.55
N LEU A 116 2.10 -21.73 -1.62
CA LEU A 116 0.73 -21.33 -1.28
C LEU A 116 0.55 -21.08 0.21
N LYS A 117 1.21 -21.87 1.07
CA LYS A 117 1.12 -21.71 2.52
C LYS A 117 1.80 -20.42 2.98
N GLN A 118 3.02 -20.16 2.51
CA GLN A 118 3.74 -18.92 2.83
C GLN A 118 2.96 -17.69 2.37
N LEU A 119 2.38 -17.74 1.17
CA LEU A 119 1.57 -16.64 0.67
C LEU A 119 0.29 -16.45 1.49
N ALA A 120 -0.36 -17.53 1.91
CA ALA A 120 -1.53 -17.44 2.80
C ALA A 120 -1.18 -16.75 4.13
N GLU A 121 -0.02 -17.08 4.71
CA GLU A 121 0.50 -16.40 5.90
C GLU A 121 0.74 -14.90 5.63
N GLU A 122 1.39 -14.55 4.52
CA GLU A 122 1.63 -13.15 4.14
C GLU A 122 0.33 -12.35 3.95
N ILE A 123 -0.64 -12.92 3.22
CA ILE A 123 -1.96 -12.30 2.97
C ILE A 123 -2.69 -12.04 4.29
N THR A 124 -2.74 -13.05 5.16
CA THR A 124 -3.47 -12.96 6.43
C THR A 124 -2.82 -11.96 7.40
N GLU A 125 -1.48 -11.89 7.42
CA GLU A 125 -0.75 -10.89 8.20
C GLU A 125 -1.04 -9.46 7.73
N LYS A 126 -1.00 -9.22 6.41
CA LYS A 126 -1.30 -7.90 5.84
C LYS A 126 -2.75 -7.50 6.04
N ILE A 127 -3.71 -8.42 5.91
CA ILE A 127 -5.13 -8.15 6.25
C ILE A 127 -5.28 -7.78 7.73
N ARG A 128 -4.64 -8.53 8.63
CA ARG A 128 -4.71 -8.26 10.08
C ARG A 128 -4.08 -6.92 10.46
N THR A 129 -3.01 -6.53 9.77
CA THR A 129 -2.38 -5.23 9.97
C THR A 129 -3.25 -4.11 9.38
N ALA A 130 -3.80 -4.33 8.19
CA ALA A 130 -4.68 -3.38 7.52
C ALA A 130 -5.98 -3.12 8.31
N SER A 131 -6.57 -4.15 8.94
CA SER A 131 -7.79 -3.98 9.75
C SER A 131 -7.60 -3.11 10.98
N LYS A 132 -6.36 -2.97 11.46
CA LYS A 132 -5.99 -2.10 12.58
C LYS A 132 -5.47 -0.74 12.13
N ALA A 133 -5.26 -0.54 10.84
CA ALA A 133 -4.70 0.68 10.30
C ALA A 133 -5.71 1.83 10.37
N ARG A 134 -5.22 3.02 10.73
CA ARG A 134 -6.01 4.25 10.69
C ARG A 134 -5.94 4.84 9.28
N VAL A 135 -6.94 4.55 8.46
CA VAL A 135 -7.04 5.16 7.13
C VAL A 135 -7.56 6.59 7.28
N SER A 136 -6.64 7.55 7.23
CA SER A 136 -7.02 8.96 7.09
C SER A 136 -7.35 9.25 5.63
N LYS A 137 -8.29 10.18 5.39
CA LYS A 137 -8.51 10.71 4.03
C LYS A 137 -7.15 11.16 3.45
N PRO A 138 -6.84 10.83 2.18
CA PRO A 138 -5.73 11.48 1.50
C PRO A 138 -5.96 12.99 1.60
N GLN A 139 -5.13 13.69 2.38
CA GLN A 139 -5.17 15.14 2.36
C GLN A 139 -4.79 15.55 0.94
N ALA A 140 -5.70 16.27 0.26
CA ALA A 140 -5.34 16.99 -0.94
C ALA A 140 -4.06 17.79 -0.66
N PRO A 141 -3.15 17.96 -1.63
CA PRO A 141 -1.98 18.82 -1.43
C PRO A 141 -2.51 20.16 -0.96
N VAL A 142 -2.14 20.56 0.26
CA VAL A 142 -2.48 21.85 0.82
C VAL A 142 -1.78 22.90 -0.03
N THR A 143 -2.44 23.35 -1.11
CA THR A 143 -2.21 24.66 -1.69
C THR A 143 -2.73 25.66 -0.67
N SER A 144 -1.84 26.05 0.24
CA SER A 144 -2.05 27.10 1.23
C SER A 144 -2.29 28.44 0.50
N THR A 145 -3.52 28.67 0.09
CA THR A 145 -4.04 30.00 -0.24
C THR A 145 -4.61 30.60 1.05
N VAL A 146 -3.70 31.04 1.92
CA VAL A 146 -4.06 31.93 3.03
C VAL A 146 -3.87 33.37 2.59
N ALA A 147 -4.96 33.98 2.13
CA ALA A 147 -5.08 35.42 2.12
C ALA A 147 -5.23 35.89 3.58
N GLY A 148 -4.22 36.63 4.06
CA GLY A 148 -4.32 37.56 5.18
C GLY A 148 -4.57 36.98 6.58
N ALA A 149 -3.49 36.59 7.27
CA ALA A 149 -3.19 36.91 8.67
C ALA A 149 -2.06 35.99 9.17
N ALA A 150 -0.98 36.61 9.66
CA ALA A 150 0.17 35.99 10.34
C ALA A 150 0.86 34.82 9.63
N LEU A 151 2.06 35.10 9.08
CA LEU A 151 2.97 34.13 8.47
C LEU A 151 3.16 32.90 9.38
N PRO A 152 2.72 31.68 8.98
CA PRO A 152 3.28 30.48 9.55
C PRO A 152 4.72 30.37 9.05
N SER A 153 5.67 30.28 9.98
CA SER A 153 7.07 30.07 9.69
C SER A 153 7.21 28.88 8.74
N ARG A 154 7.65 29.15 7.51
CA ARG A 154 8.19 28.19 6.55
C ARG A 154 9.06 27.18 7.32
N PRO A 155 8.96 25.85 7.08
CA PRO A 155 9.93 24.92 7.65
C PRO A 155 11.30 25.48 7.32
N ALA A 156 12.12 25.72 8.34
CA ALA A 156 13.46 26.24 8.15
C ALA A 156 14.12 25.42 7.03
N ALA A 157 14.73 26.10 6.06
CA ALA A 157 15.54 25.40 5.07
C ALA A 157 16.44 24.42 5.83
N PRO A 158 16.53 23.13 5.42
CA PRO A 158 17.33 22.16 6.15
C PRO A 158 18.70 22.78 6.35
N VAL A 159 19.06 22.96 7.61
CA VAL A 159 20.36 23.52 7.99
C VAL A 159 21.37 22.56 7.39
N SER A 160 22.17 23.01 6.42
CA SER A 160 23.27 22.19 5.91
C SER A 160 24.18 21.92 7.09
N ILE A 161 24.26 20.66 7.48
CA ILE A 161 25.06 20.21 8.63
C ILE A 161 26.54 20.10 8.22
N GLY A 162 26.87 20.49 6.97
CA GLY A 162 28.08 20.05 6.30
C GLY A 162 28.03 18.53 6.05
N ARG A 163 28.96 18.01 5.26
CA ARG A 163 29.11 16.55 5.16
C ARG A 163 29.48 16.00 6.53
N LEU A 164 28.53 15.31 7.16
CA LEU A 164 28.80 14.47 8.31
C LEU A 164 29.82 13.40 7.88
N SER A 165 30.75 13.07 8.78
CA SER A 165 31.77 12.03 8.56
C SER A 165 31.17 10.77 7.93
N THR A 166 31.93 10.08 7.06
CA THR A 166 31.53 8.83 6.39
C THR A 166 31.25 7.68 7.36
N GLU A 167 31.51 7.85 8.65
CA GLU A 167 31.19 6.91 9.72
C GLU A 167 29.72 6.93 10.14
N LYS A 168 28.94 7.94 9.73
CA LYS A 168 27.52 8.03 10.07
C LYS A 168 26.67 7.31 9.03
N ILE A 169 25.87 6.35 9.49
CA ILE A 169 24.94 5.58 8.66
C ILE A 169 23.60 5.50 9.41
N ILE A 170 22.51 5.67 8.68
CA ILE A 170 21.14 5.50 9.16
C ILE A 170 20.63 4.16 8.67
N PHE A 171 20.06 3.34 9.56
CA PHE A 171 19.42 2.07 9.22
C PHE A 171 17.91 2.17 9.41
N ILE A 172 17.14 1.80 8.38
CA ILE A 172 15.68 1.79 8.42
C ILE A 172 15.19 0.38 8.08
N GLY A 173 14.35 -0.18 8.95
CA GLY A 173 13.61 -1.41 8.69
C GLY A 173 12.12 -1.09 8.56
N ALA A 174 11.47 -1.58 7.50
CA ALA A 174 10.08 -1.24 7.21
C ALA A 174 9.31 -2.41 6.57
N SER A 175 7.98 -2.42 6.76
CA SER A 175 7.07 -3.48 6.27
C SER A 175 5.75 -2.84 5.79
N THR A 176 4.59 -3.21 6.33
CA THR A 176 3.28 -2.63 6.00
C THR A 176 3.24 -1.11 6.21
N GLY A 177 2.79 -0.37 5.18
CA GLY A 177 2.83 1.10 5.14
C GLY A 177 4.23 1.71 5.05
N GLY A 178 5.28 0.89 5.10
CA GLY A 178 6.69 1.28 5.11
C GLY A 178 7.15 1.99 3.84
N THR A 179 6.51 1.69 2.72
CA THR A 179 6.74 2.34 1.42
C THR A 179 6.43 3.83 1.47
N GLU A 180 5.27 4.21 1.98
CA GLU A 180 4.89 5.62 2.10
C GLU A 180 5.66 6.32 3.22
N ALA A 181 5.85 5.65 4.36
CA ALA A 181 6.60 6.21 5.49
C ALA A 181 8.07 6.49 5.13
N THR A 182 8.74 5.55 4.44
CA THR A 182 10.13 5.72 4.05
C THR A 182 10.27 6.79 2.97
N LYS A 183 9.33 6.87 2.02
CA LYS A 183 9.27 7.97 1.06
C LYS A 183 9.21 9.33 1.76
N GLU A 184 8.32 9.49 2.74
CA GLU A 184 8.19 10.75 3.49
C GLU A 184 9.47 11.13 4.23
N VAL A 185 10.15 10.15 4.85
CA VAL A 185 11.45 10.39 5.50
C VAL A 185 12.50 10.83 4.47
N LEU A 186 12.66 10.10 3.37
CA LEU A 186 13.72 10.36 2.38
C LEU A 186 13.50 11.65 1.60
N MET A 187 12.26 12.01 1.28
CA MET A 187 11.95 13.26 0.55
C MET A 187 12.36 14.52 1.32
N ASN A 188 12.44 14.43 2.65
CA ASN A 188 12.84 15.53 3.51
C ASN A 188 14.36 15.57 3.77
N LEU A 189 15.12 14.55 3.34
CA LEU A 189 16.57 14.50 3.54
C LEU A 189 17.31 15.46 2.59
N PRO A 190 18.27 16.26 3.10
CA PRO A 190 19.11 17.10 2.25
C PRO A 190 20.17 16.27 1.50
N PRO A 191 20.75 16.80 0.40
CA PRO A 191 21.75 16.08 -0.40
C PRO A 191 23.05 15.70 0.34
N ASP A 192 23.37 16.38 1.45
CA ASP A 192 24.52 16.14 2.31
C ASP A 192 24.22 15.16 3.48
N SER A 193 23.07 14.47 3.42
CA SER A 193 22.70 13.46 4.42
C SER A 193 23.69 12.30 4.48
N PRO A 194 23.87 11.66 5.65
CA PRO A 194 24.62 10.41 5.77
C PRO A 194 23.99 9.29 4.93
N ALA A 195 24.75 8.22 4.70
CA ALA A 195 24.25 7.04 3.98
C ALA A 195 23.05 6.44 4.74
N VAL A 196 22.01 6.07 4.00
CA VAL A 196 20.80 5.43 4.54
C VAL A 196 20.70 4.02 3.96
N VAL A 197 20.64 3.01 4.82
CA VAL A 197 20.44 1.61 4.45
C VAL A 197 19.03 1.21 4.84
N ILE A 198 18.25 0.73 3.87
CA ILE A 198 16.84 0.41 4.05
C ILE A 198 16.60 -1.06 3.75
N THR A 199 15.98 -1.76 4.71
CA THR A 199 15.41 -3.10 4.51
C THR A 199 13.90 -2.98 4.54
N GLN A 200 13.27 -3.15 3.38
CA GLN A 200 11.81 -3.11 3.23
C GLN A 200 11.30 -4.52 2.89
N HIS A 201 10.34 -5.03 3.66
CA HIS A 201 9.65 -6.29 3.31
C HIS A 201 8.83 -6.07 2.03
N MET A 202 9.30 -6.64 0.93
CA MET A 202 8.76 -6.41 -0.41
C MET A 202 9.10 -7.59 -1.34
N PRO A 203 8.17 -8.05 -2.20
CA PRO A 203 8.44 -9.14 -3.12
C PRO A 203 9.54 -8.80 -4.15
N PRO A 204 10.24 -9.83 -4.69
CA PRO A 204 11.19 -9.64 -5.78
C PRO A 204 10.54 -8.92 -6.98
N GLY A 205 11.29 -8.00 -7.61
CA GLY A 205 10.81 -7.20 -8.74
C GLY A 205 10.21 -5.84 -8.35
N PHE A 206 9.57 -5.74 -7.18
CA PHE A 206 9.02 -4.46 -6.70
C PHE A 206 10.10 -3.53 -6.11
N THR A 207 11.17 -4.10 -5.55
CA THR A 207 12.26 -3.35 -4.90
C THR A 207 12.96 -2.39 -5.87
N LYS A 208 13.21 -2.82 -7.12
CA LYS A 208 13.83 -1.99 -8.15
C LYS A 208 12.92 -0.84 -8.57
N SER A 209 11.64 -1.12 -8.84
CA SER A 209 10.67 -0.08 -9.21
C SER A 209 10.48 0.93 -8.07
N TYR A 210 10.52 0.46 -6.82
CA TYR A 210 10.44 1.32 -5.64
C TYR A 210 11.67 2.22 -5.48
N ALA A 211 12.88 1.67 -5.62
CA ALA A 211 14.12 2.44 -5.57
C ALA A 211 14.17 3.51 -6.68
N ASN A 212 13.88 3.13 -7.93
CA ASN A 212 13.82 4.07 -9.06
C ASN A 212 12.80 5.20 -8.82
N ARG A 213 11.66 4.87 -8.22
CA ARG A 213 10.65 5.87 -7.86
C ARG A 213 11.19 6.85 -6.81
N LEU A 214 11.82 6.35 -5.76
CA LEU A 214 12.40 7.19 -4.72
C LEU A 214 13.51 8.08 -5.27
N ASP A 215 14.37 7.57 -6.15
CA ASP A 215 15.43 8.34 -6.82
C ASP A 215 14.85 9.51 -7.63
N GLY A 216 13.69 9.32 -8.27
CA GLY A 216 12.98 10.37 -9.00
C GLY A 216 12.27 11.40 -8.11
N LEU A 217 12.04 11.11 -6.82
CA LEU A 217 11.30 11.98 -5.89
C LEU A 217 12.20 12.66 -4.86
N CYS A 218 13.32 12.05 -4.49
CA CYS A 218 14.20 12.50 -3.43
C CYS A 218 15.32 13.40 -3.98
N ARG A 219 15.94 14.18 -3.09
CA ARG A 219 17.11 14.99 -3.43
C ARG A 219 18.42 14.21 -3.33
N ILE A 220 18.41 13.17 -2.49
CA ILE A 220 19.47 12.17 -2.40
C ILE A 220 19.27 11.13 -3.51
N ARG A 221 20.37 10.52 -3.95
CA ARG A 221 20.29 9.34 -4.82
C ARG A 221 19.85 8.14 -4.00
N VAL A 222 18.95 7.32 -4.54
CA VAL A 222 18.41 6.12 -3.91
C VAL A 222 18.72 4.89 -4.75
#